data_AF-A0A7X7MM92-F1
#
_entry.id   AF-A0A7X7MM92-F1
#
_cell.length_a   1.000
_cell.length_b   1.000
_cell.length_c   1.000
_cell.angle_alpha   90.00
_cell.angle_beta   90.00
_cell.angle_gamma   90.00
#
_symmetry.space_group_name_H-M   'P 1'
#
loop_
_entity.id
_entity.type
_entity.pdbx_description
1 polymer ?
#
loop_
_entity_poly.entity_id
_entity_poly.type
_entity_poly.pdbx_seq_one_letter_code
_entity_poly.pdbx_strand_id
1 'polypeptide(L)'
;MKFRNPILPGFYPDPSICRVGEDYYLVTSSFEYFPGLPIFHSRDLVHWRQLGHVIDRPSQLCLDGLQSSKGLYAPTIRYHNGTFYVINTLVPNAENPVPPYGNFIVTAT
;
A
#
# COMPACT_ATOMS: atom_id res chain seq x y z
N MET A 1 7.79 -18.33 18.54
CA MET A 1 6.32 -18.56 18.49
C MET A 1 5.98 -19.20 17.15
N LYS A 2 4.89 -19.97 17.06
CA LYS A 2 4.40 -20.53 15.78
C LYS A 2 3.55 -19.46 15.07
N PHE A 3 3.71 -19.29 13.76
CA PHE A 3 2.89 -18.36 12.99
C PHE A 3 1.41 -18.80 12.96
N ARG A 4 0.48 -17.86 12.84
CA ARG A 4 -0.94 -18.13 12.67
C ARG A 4 -1.50 -17.25 11.55
N ASN A 5 -2.16 -17.89 10.58
CA ASN A 5 -2.86 -17.17 9.53
C ASN A 5 -4.29 -16.82 9.94
N PRO A 6 -4.85 -15.71 9.39
CA PRO A 6 -4.13 -14.71 8.59
C PRO A 6 -3.17 -13.87 9.45
N ILE A 7 -1.95 -13.62 8.95
CA ILE A 7 -0.97 -12.75 9.65
C ILE A 7 -1.45 -11.29 9.76
N LEU A 8 -2.31 -10.87 8.83
CA LEU A 8 -3.03 -9.59 8.83
C LEU A 8 -4.53 -9.88 8.65
N PRO A 9 -5.32 -9.99 9.72
CA PRO A 9 -6.77 -10.19 9.61
C PRO A 9 -7.49 -8.89 9.21
N GLY A 10 -8.60 -9.00 8.49
CA GLY A 10 -9.43 -7.85 8.09
C GLY A 10 -9.21 -7.43 6.63
N PHE A 11 -9.36 -6.13 6.36
CA PHE A 11 -9.26 -5.55 5.02
C PHE A 11 -7.80 -5.23 4.67
N TYR A 12 -7.05 -6.28 4.32
CA TYR A 12 -5.64 -6.18 3.93
C TYR A 12 -5.33 -7.05 2.69
N PRO A 13 -5.89 -6.70 1.51
CA PRO A 13 -5.72 -7.47 0.28
C PRO A 13 -4.38 -7.17 -0.41
N ASP A 14 -4.02 -8.02 -1.38
CA ASP A 14 -2.87 -7.81 -2.27
C ASP A 14 -1.54 -7.49 -1.56
N PRO A 15 -1.10 -8.32 -0.59
CA PRO A 15 0.11 -8.04 0.17
C PRO A 15 1.35 -8.09 -0.73
N SER A 16 2.10 -6.99 -0.78
CA SER A 16 3.44 -6.94 -1.37
C SER A 16 4.47 -6.81 -0.26
N ILE A 17 5.39 -7.77 -0.16
CA ILE A 17 6.43 -7.82 0.87
C ILE A 17 7.81 -7.46 0.32
N CYS A 18 8.63 -6.77 1.12
CA CYS A 18 10.02 -6.45 0.83
C CYS A 18 10.88 -6.60 2.09
N ARG A 19 12.09 -7.16 1.98
CA ARG A 19 13.04 -7.30 3.08
C ARG A 19 14.21 -6.33 2.90
N VAL A 20 14.62 -5.68 3.98
CA VAL A 20 15.82 -4.83 4.07
C VAL A 20 16.60 -5.22 5.31
N GLY A 21 17.73 -5.90 5.13
CA GLY A 21 18.44 -6.49 6.28
C GLY A 21 17.53 -7.45 7.05
N GLU A 22 17.39 -7.24 8.35
CA GLU A 22 16.55 -8.06 9.23
C GLU A 22 15.09 -7.60 9.31
N ASP A 23 14.74 -6.53 8.59
CA ASP A 23 13.42 -5.91 8.63
C ASP A 23 12.59 -6.31 7.40
N TYR A 24 11.33 -6.67 7.63
CA TYR A 24 10.33 -6.97 6.60
C TYR A 24 9.26 -5.89 6.59
N TYR A 25 8.90 -5.44 5.39
CA TYR A 25 7.87 -4.46 5.14
C TYR A 25 6.80 -5.06 4.24
N LEU A 26 5.53 -4.77 4.51
CA LEU A 26 4.41 -5.27 3.73
C LEU A 26 3.43 -4.12 3.46
N VAL A 27 3.04 -3.94 2.20
CA VAL A 27 2.06 -2.93 1.78
C VAL A 27 0.85 -3.63 1.16
N THR A 28 -0.36 -3.19 1.48
CA THR A 28 -1.61 -3.74 0.93
C THR A 28 -2.38 -2.69 0.15
N SER A 29 -3.30 -3.14 -0.72
CA SER A 29 -4.24 -2.24 -1.39
C SER A 29 -5.21 -1.61 -0.38
N SER A 30 -5.77 -0.45 -0.72
CA SER A 30 -6.73 0.28 0.13
C SER A 30 -7.90 0.88 -0.62
N PHE A 31 -7.95 0.72 -1.94
CA PHE A 31 -9.02 1.23 -2.79
C PHE A 31 -9.29 2.73 -2.54
N GLU A 32 -10.53 3.12 -2.28
CA GLU A 32 -10.98 4.49 -2.07
C GLU A 32 -10.62 5.07 -0.69
N TYR A 33 -10.05 4.26 0.21
CA TYR A 33 -9.78 4.68 1.57
C TYR A 33 -8.53 5.55 1.67
N PHE A 34 -8.64 6.63 2.45
CA PHE A 34 -7.56 7.55 2.79
C PHE A 34 -7.40 7.63 4.32
N PRO A 35 -6.17 7.63 4.88
CA PRO A 35 -4.88 7.48 4.19
C PRO A 35 -4.73 6.09 3.55
N GLY A 36 -4.01 6.05 2.42
CA GLY A 36 -4.00 4.93 1.48
C GLY A 36 -2.73 4.09 1.52
N LEU A 37 -2.83 2.83 1.12
CA LEU A 37 -1.74 1.84 1.08
C LEU A 37 -1.05 1.67 2.46
N PRO A 38 -1.67 0.99 3.43
CA PRO A 38 -1.09 0.80 4.75
C PRO A 38 0.23 0.00 4.67
N ILE A 39 1.19 0.38 5.53
CA ILE A 39 2.51 -0.23 5.63
C ILE A 39 2.61 -0.97 6.95
N PHE A 40 3.04 -2.23 6.90
CA PHE A 40 3.31 -3.07 8.06
C PHE A 40 4.79 -3.42 8.14
N HIS A 41 5.27 -3.63 9.36
CA HIS A 41 6.64 -4.02 9.64
C HIS A 41 6.70 -5.25 10.54
N SER A 42 7.69 -6.10 10.29
CA SER A 42 8.02 -7.27 11.10
C SER A 42 9.51 -7.56 11.06
N ARG A 43 10.01 -8.27 12.08
CA ARG A 43 11.37 -8.87 12.09
C ARG A 43 11.35 -10.40 12.11
N ASP A 44 10.18 -11.00 12.29
CA ASP A 44 10.03 -12.44 12.47
C ASP A 44 8.98 -13.07 11.55
N LEU A 45 8.34 -12.26 10.68
CA LEU A 45 7.23 -12.64 9.80
C LEU A 45 5.96 -13.10 10.53
N VAL A 46 5.95 -13.10 11.86
CA VAL A 46 4.85 -13.55 12.71
C VAL A 46 4.09 -12.37 13.29
N HIS A 47 4.82 -11.42 13.89
CA HIS A 47 4.25 -10.24 14.52
C HIS A 47 4.42 -9.05 13.59
N TRP A 48 3.29 -8.43 13.25
CA TRP A 48 3.24 -7.30 12.33
C TRP A 48 2.68 -6.08 13.03
N ARG A 49 3.36 -4.94 12.88
CA ARG A 49 2.92 -3.64 13.39
C ARG A 49 2.66 -2.71 12.21
N GLN A 50 1.50 -2.06 12.18
CA GLN A 50 1.25 -1.00 11.20
C GLN A 50 2.10 0.23 11.53
N LEU A 51 2.86 0.71 10.55
CA LEU A 51 3.72 1.90 10.68
C LEU A 51 3.01 3.18 10.26
N GLY A 52 2.07 3.07 9.31
CA GLY A 52 1.43 4.22 8.68
C GLY A 52 0.92 3.84 7.29
N HIS A 53 1.00 4.78 6.36
CA HIS A 53 0.45 4.69 5.00
C HIS A 53 1.41 5.32 4.00
N VAL A 54 1.46 4.82 2.76
CA VAL A 54 2.29 5.40 1.70
C VAL A 54 1.71 6.74 1.22
N ILE A 55 0.38 6.82 1.16
CA ILE A 55 -0.38 8.02 0.78
C ILE A 55 -1.05 8.56 2.04
N ASP A 56 -0.43 9.54 2.69
CA ASP A 56 -0.88 10.10 3.97
C ASP A 56 -1.13 11.62 3.91
N ARG A 57 -0.84 12.27 2.77
CA ARG A 57 -1.09 13.70 2.54
C ARG A 57 -2.05 13.93 1.38
N PRO A 58 -3.06 14.81 1.54
CA PRO A 58 -3.97 15.17 0.46
C PRO A 58 -3.27 15.69 -0.81
N SER A 59 -2.08 16.30 -0.65
CA SER A 59 -1.29 16.80 -1.77
C SER A 59 -0.63 15.70 -2.62
N GLN A 60 -0.57 14.45 -2.15
CA GLN A 60 -0.03 13.33 -2.93
C GLN A 60 -1.05 12.81 -3.95
N LEU A 61 -2.31 12.68 -3.54
CA LEU A 61 -3.36 12.10 -4.36
C LEU A 61 -4.75 12.48 -3.83
N CYS A 62 -5.60 13.00 -4.72
CA CYS A 62 -7.00 13.23 -4.42
C CYS A 62 -7.81 11.96 -4.74
N LEU A 63 -8.54 11.43 -3.75
CA LEU A 63 -9.41 10.25 -3.90
C LEU A 63 -10.90 10.62 -3.89
N ASP A 64 -11.23 11.92 -3.82
CA ASP A 64 -12.60 12.40 -3.71
C ASP A 64 -13.41 12.04 -4.97
N GLY A 65 -14.66 11.63 -4.77
CA GLY A 65 -15.57 11.27 -5.85
C GLY A 65 -15.30 9.90 -6.49
N LEU A 66 -14.35 9.12 -5.98
CA LEU A 66 -14.17 7.73 -6.40
C LEU A 66 -15.34 6.86 -5.92
N GLN A 67 -15.78 5.97 -6.80
CA GLN A 67 -16.77 4.94 -6.51
C GLN A 67 -16.17 3.88 -5.59
N SER A 68 -17.04 3.13 -4.91
CA SER A 68 -16.61 2.03 -4.06
C SER A 68 -15.75 1.02 -4.81
N SER A 69 -14.70 0.54 -4.16
CA SER A 69 -13.68 -0.36 -4.72
C SER A 69 -12.90 0.20 -5.92
N LYS A 70 -12.91 1.52 -6.14
CA LYS A 70 -11.97 2.21 -7.06
C LYS A 70 -10.74 2.69 -6.29
N GLY A 71 -9.88 3.49 -6.89
CA GLY A 71 -8.74 4.06 -6.16
C GLY A 71 -7.52 3.15 -6.18
N LEU A 72 -6.96 2.90 -5.00
CA LEU A 72 -5.63 2.34 -4.80
C LEU A 72 -5.63 0.81 -4.81
N TYR A 73 -5.32 0.21 -5.97
CA TYR A 73 -5.33 -1.24 -6.19
C TYR A 73 -4.05 -1.92 -5.67
N ALA A 74 -3.75 -3.15 -6.09
CA ALA A 74 -2.58 -3.91 -5.67
C ALA A 74 -1.28 -3.09 -5.78
N PRO A 75 -0.54 -2.88 -4.67
CA PRO A 75 0.74 -2.21 -4.69
C PRO A 75 1.88 -3.20 -4.97
N THR A 76 3.06 -2.66 -5.27
CA THR A 76 4.33 -3.36 -5.10
C THR A 76 5.33 -2.50 -4.36
N ILE A 77 5.98 -3.07 -3.35
CA ILE A 77 7.10 -2.44 -2.63
C ILE A 77 8.42 -3.11 -2.99
N ARG A 78 9.44 -2.33 -3.34
CA ARG A 78 10.81 -2.78 -3.55
C ARG A 78 11.79 -1.84 -2.87
N TYR A 79 12.95 -2.35 -2.50
CA TYR A 79 14.03 -1.58 -1.93
C TYR A 79 15.28 -1.75 -2.78
N HIS A 80 15.96 -0.64 -3.09
CA HIS A 80 17.21 -0.64 -3.81
C HIS A 80 18.05 0.57 -3.38
N ASN A 81 19.33 0.32 -3.04
CA ASN A 81 20.33 1.35 -2.73
C ASN A 81 19.85 2.49 -1.81
N GLY A 82 19.28 2.15 -0.64
CA GLY A 82 18.84 3.17 0.32
C GLY A 82 17.46 3.76 0.03
N THR A 83 16.76 3.29 -1.01
CA THR A 83 15.46 3.85 -1.41
C THR A 83 14.40 2.76 -1.50
N PHE A 84 13.25 3.00 -0.87
CA PHE A 84 12.01 2.27 -1.10
C PHE A 84 11.27 2.84 -2.30
N TYR A 85 10.68 1.95 -3.08
CA TYR A 85 9.84 2.25 -4.23
C TYR A 85 8.51 1.54 -4.03
N VAL A 86 7.42 2.29 -3.96
CA VAL A 86 6.06 1.77 -3.99
C VAL A 86 5.44 2.12 -5.33
N ILE A 87 5.10 1.10 -6.11
CA ILE A 87 4.40 1.23 -7.39
C ILE A 87 2.94 0.85 -7.14
N ASN A 88 2.00 1.68 -7.59
CA ASN A 88 0.58 1.45 -7.43
C ASN A 88 -0.22 1.91 -8.64
N THR A 89 -1.42 1.35 -8.80
CA THR A 89 -2.38 1.76 -9.83
C THR A 89 -3.55 2.49 -9.17
N LEU A 90 -3.74 3.75 -9.55
CA LEU A 90 -4.96 4.51 -9.28
C LEU A 90 -6.00 4.14 -10.34
N VAL A 91 -6.94 3.27 -10.00
CA VAL A 91 -8.02 2.84 -10.88
C VAL A 91 -9.15 3.86 -10.83
N PRO A 92 -9.59 4.42 -11.96
CA PRO A 92 -10.63 5.43 -11.99
C PRO A 92 -12.03 4.81 -11.83
N ASN A 93 -13.03 5.68 -11.73
CA ASN A 93 -14.43 5.30 -11.90
C ASN A 93 -14.65 4.64 -13.27
N ALA A 94 -15.58 3.69 -13.33
CA ALA A 94 -15.86 2.95 -14.58
C ALA A 94 -16.51 3.87 -15.63
N GLU A 95 -17.34 4.80 -15.17
CA GLU A 95 -17.99 5.82 -15.99
C GLU A 95 -17.41 7.20 -15.64
N ASN A 96 -17.22 8.04 -16.67
CA ASN A 96 -16.71 9.41 -16.53
C ASN A 96 -15.41 9.51 -15.69
N PRO A 97 -14.32 8.82 -16.11
CA PRO A 97 -13.06 8.84 -15.37
C PRO A 97 -12.48 10.26 -15.30
N VAL A 98 -12.13 10.70 -14.11
CA VAL A 98 -11.47 12.00 -13.88
C VAL A 98 -9.98 11.78 -13.62
N PRO A 99 -9.07 12.39 -14.41
CA PRO A 99 -7.64 12.33 -14.15
C PRO A 99 -7.22 13.02 -12.84
N PRO A 100 -6.10 12.61 -12.21
CA PRO A 100 -5.17 11.58 -12.68
C PRO A 100 -5.69 10.16 -12.42
N TYR A 101 -5.25 9.21 -13.24
CA TYR A 101 -5.42 7.77 -13.03
C TYR A 101 -4.27 7.01 -13.72
N GLY A 102 -4.12 5.73 -13.41
CA GLY A 102 -3.05 4.88 -13.93
C GLY A 102 -1.94 4.64 -12.91
N ASN A 103 -0.75 4.31 -13.40
CA ASN A 103 0.36 3.89 -12.54
C ASN A 103 1.17 5.08 -12.04
N PHE A 104 1.55 5.04 -10.77
CA PHE A 104 2.45 6.02 -10.16
C PHE A 104 3.46 5.34 -9.25
N ILE A 105 4.52 6.09 -8.90
CA ILE A 105 5.59 5.63 -8.01
C ILE A 105 5.70 6.61 -6.86
N VAL A 106 5.83 6.09 -5.63
CA VAL A 106 6.20 6.85 -4.43
C VAL A 106 7.53 6.32 -3.93
N THR A 107 8.41 7.23 -3.50
CA THR A 107 9.72 6.87 -2.96
C THR A 107 9.92 7.38 -1.53
N ALA A 108 10.76 6.69 -0.77
CA ALA A 108 11.21 7.08 0.57
C ALA A 108 12.61 6.54 0.84
N THR A 109 13.38 7.21 1.70
CA THR A 109 14.75 6.83 2.09
C THR A 109 14.84 6.57 3.58
#